data_AF-A0A4V5TV45-F1
#
_entry.id   AF-A0A4V5TV45-F1
#
_cell.length_a   1.000
_cell.length_b   1.000
_cell.length_c   1.000
_cell.angle_alpha   90.00
_cell.angle_beta   90.00
_cell.angle_gamma   90.00
#
_symmetry.space_group_name_H-M   'P 1'
#
loop_
_entity.id
_entity.type
_entity.pdbx_description
1 polymer ?
#
loop_
_entity_poly.entity_id
_entity_poly.type
_entity_poly.pdbx_seq_one_letter_code
_entity_poly.pdbx_strand_id
1 'polypeptide(L)'
;FIGVKRKYPEQAELFKKMLDAVYAIVMRMVTLILRLTPYGVLALMAKTVAGSDINAILKLGNFVLASYVALIVMFVIHLLLIALSGLNPIQYLKKVFPVLTFAFTSRSSAGAMPLNIEAQKEKLGISEGIANFAASFGVSIGQNGCAGIYPAMLAMMVAPTVGIDPLQPQFILTLIAVVAISSFGVAGVGGGATFAALIVLSTMNLPIGIVALVISVEPLIDMGRTALNVSGSMTAGLISSKWLGELDQDTYNQDDTKTGEIAS
;
A
#
# COMPACT_ATOMS: atom_id res chain seq x y z
N PHE A 1 23.97 -15.85 2.84
CA PHE A 1 24.87 -14.85 3.46
C PHE A 1 25.38 -15.26 4.84
N ILE A 2 24.52 -15.48 5.85
CA ILE A 2 24.93 -15.77 7.25
C ILE A 2 25.89 -16.97 7.35
N GLY A 3 25.61 -18.07 6.65
CA GLY A 3 26.51 -19.25 6.63
C GLY A 3 27.87 -18.99 5.96
N VAL A 4 27.91 -18.08 4.98
CA VAL A 4 29.16 -17.67 4.29
C VAL A 4 29.95 -16.74 5.20
N LYS A 5 29.31 -15.76 5.86
CA LYS A 5 29.96 -14.87 6.84
C LYS A 5 30.70 -15.64 7.94
N ARG A 6 30.15 -16.77 8.39
CA ARG A 6 30.78 -17.61 9.43
C ARG A 6 31.99 -18.40 8.93
N LYS A 7 31.99 -18.86 7.67
CA LYS A 7 33.04 -19.74 7.11
C LYS A 7 34.09 -19.01 6.28
N TYR A 8 33.71 -17.89 5.67
CA TYR A 8 34.45 -17.14 4.66
C TYR A 8 34.22 -15.63 4.87
N PRO A 9 34.79 -15.05 5.95
CA PRO A 9 34.46 -13.69 6.38
C PRO A 9 34.88 -12.63 5.37
N GLU A 10 36.05 -12.78 4.73
CA GLU A 10 36.54 -11.82 3.73
C GLU A 10 35.65 -11.78 2.48
N GLN A 11 35.23 -12.95 1.98
CA GLN A 11 34.34 -13.07 0.84
C GLN A 11 32.95 -12.50 1.17
N ALA A 12 32.46 -12.72 2.40
CA ALA A 12 31.19 -12.15 2.85
C ALA A 12 31.26 -10.62 2.97
N GLU A 13 32.36 -10.05 3.47
CA GLU A 13 32.53 -8.59 3.55
C GLU A 13 32.68 -7.95 2.17
N LEU A 14 33.40 -8.58 1.23
CA LEU A 14 33.46 -8.11 -0.15
C LEU A 14 32.06 -8.09 -0.79
N PHE A 15 31.31 -9.18 -0.63
CA PHE A 15 29.93 -9.27 -1.13
C PHE A 15 29.03 -8.20 -0.51
N LYS A 16 29.13 -7.97 0.80
CA LYS A 16 28.38 -6.93 1.50
C LYS A 16 28.71 -5.55 0.92
N LYS A 17 29.99 -5.18 0.78
CA LYS A 17 30.40 -3.89 0.21
C LYS A 17 29.86 -3.68 -1.21
N MET A 18 29.84 -4.73 -2.04
CA MET A 18 29.23 -4.65 -3.37
C MET A 18 27.73 -4.38 -3.29
N LEU A 19 27.00 -5.04 -2.38
CA LEU A 19 25.58 -4.78 -2.16
C LEU A 19 25.33 -3.37 -1.63
N ASP A 20 26.14 -2.90 -0.68
CA ASP A 20 26.03 -1.55 -0.11
C ASP A 20 26.24 -0.48 -1.20
N ALA A 21 27.19 -0.70 -2.12
CA ALA A 21 27.41 0.21 -3.26
C ALA A 21 26.20 0.24 -4.22
N VAL A 22 25.63 -0.93 -4.55
CA VAL A 22 24.42 -1.01 -5.37
C VAL A 22 23.24 -0.32 -4.67
N TYR A 23 23.08 -0.55 -3.36
CA TYR A 23 22.05 0.09 -2.55
C TYR A 23 22.17 1.62 -2.59
N ALA A 24 23.38 2.16 -2.41
CA ALA A 24 23.62 3.60 -2.49
C ALA A 24 23.24 4.20 -3.86
N ILE A 25 23.54 3.49 -4.96
CA ILE A 25 23.15 3.92 -6.31
C ILE A 25 21.62 3.93 -6.46
N VAL A 26 20.94 2.87 -6.00
CA VAL A 26 19.48 2.78 -6.04
C VAL A 26 18.86 3.93 -5.24
N MET A 27 19.32 4.17 -4.01
CA MET A 27 18.82 5.26 -3.18
C MET A 27 19.04 6.63 -3.83
N ARG A 28 20.17 6.83 -4.52
CA ARG A 28 20.39 8.06 -5.29
C ARG A 28 19.37 8.24 -6.40
N MET A 29 18.96 7.16 -7.07
CA MET A 29 17.88 7.20 -8.05
C MET A 29 16.53 7.52 -7.40
N VAL A 30 16.23 6.98 -6.21
CA VAL A 30 15.00 7.29 -5.48
C VAL A 30 14.90 8.78 -5.18
N THR A 31 15.98 9.40 -4.68
CA THR A 31 16.01 10.86 -4.45
C THR A 31 15.73 11.66 -5.73
N LEU A 32 16.24 11.22 -6.88
CA LEU A 32 15.94 11.87 -8.17
C LEU A 32 14.47 11.71 -8.56
N ILE A 33 13.89 10.52 -8.37
CA ILE A 33 12.47 10.24 -8.62
C ILE A 33 11.58 11.11 -7.71
N LEU A 34 11.92 11.25 -6.43
CA LEU A 34 11.19 12.12 -5.50
C LEU A 34 11.16 13.58 -5.97
N ARG A 35 12.28 14.10 -6.49
CA ARG A 35 12.34 15.45 -7.07
C ARG A 35 11.48 15.60 -8.33
N LEU A 36 11.36 14.54 -9.13
CA LEU A 36 10.57 14.53 -10.36
C LEU A 36 9.11 14.10 -10.17
N THR A 37 8.74 13.68 -8.96
CA THR A 37 7.41 13.16 -8.63
C THR A 37 6.28 14.10 -9.05
N PRO A 38 6.35 15.44 -8.85
CA PRO A 38 5.26 16.33 -9.28
C PRO A 38 4.96 16.24 -10.79
N TYR A 39 5.99 16.14 -11.63
CA TYR A 39 5.83 16.04 -13.09
C TYR A 39 5.31 14.66 -13.50
N GLY A 40 5.82 13.59 -12.87
CA GLY A 40 5.34 12.23 -13.10
C GLY A 40 3.87 12.05 -12.71
N VAL A 41 3.48 12.57 -11.55
CA VAL A 41 2.10 12.59 -11.04
C VAL A 41 1.19 13.31 -12.04
N LEU A 42 1.57 14.50 -12.50
CA LEU A 42 0.79 15.25 -13.48
C LEU A 42 0.58 14.45 -14.78
N ALA A 43 1.65 13.85 -15.32
CA ALA A 43 1.59 13.07 -16.55
C ALA A 43 0.71 11.81 -16.40
N LEU A 44 0.85 11.08 -15.28
CA LEU A 44 0.06 9.89 -14.98
C LEU A 44 -1.42 10.23 -14.76
N MET A 45 -1.71 11.32 -14.05
CA MET A 45 -3.09 11.80 -13.86
C MET A 45 -3.73 12.19 -15.19
N ALA A 46 -3.03 12.93 -16.04
CA ALA A 46 -3.51 13.30 -17.36
C ALA A 46 -3.82 12.07 -18.21
N LYS A 47 -2.93 11.06 -18.21
CA LYS A 47 -3.14 9.78 -18.89
C LYS A 47 -4.38 9.05 -18.36
N THR A 48 -4.55 8.98 -17.05
CA THR A 48 -5.70 8.31 -16.43
C THR A 48 -7.00 9.00 -16.81
N VAL A 49 -7.06 10.34 -16.74
CA VAL A 49 -8.25 11.10 -17.14
C VAL A 49 -8.57 10.91 -18.63
N ALA A 50 -7.56 10.96 -19.51
CA ALA A 50 -7.75 10.79 -20.95
C ALA A 50 -8.18 9.38 -21.36
N GLY A 51 -7.76 8.35 -20.62
CA GLY A 51 -8.09 6.95 -20.90
C GLY A 51 -9.34 6.42 -20.19
N SER A 52 -10.01 7.24 -19.38
CA SER A 52 -11.17 6.82 -18.58
C SER A 52 -12.48 6.93 -19.36
N ASP A 53 -13.33 5.90 -19.28
CA ASP A 53 -14.68 5.94 -19.86
C ASP A 53 -15.66 6.64 -18.91
N ILE A 54 -15.99 7.90 -19.22
CA ILE A 54 -16.94 8.70 -18.44
C ILE A 54 -18.32 8.03 -18.35
N ASN A 55 -18.78 7.36 -19.40
CA ASN A 55 -20.08 6.70 -19.38
C ASN A 55 -20.09 5.50 -18.43
N ALA A 56 -18.99 4.74 -18.38
CA ALA A 56 -18.82 3.66 -17.42
C ALA A 56 -18.74 4.19 -15.97
N ILE A 57 -18.01 5.29 -15.76
CA ILE A 57 -17.91 5.95 -14.45
C ILE A 57 -19.27 6.42 -13.96
N LEU A 58 -20.10 7.02 -14.82
CA LEU A 58 -21.45 7.44 -14.43
C LEU A 58 -22.33 6.24 -14.07
N LYS A 59 -22.24 5.14 -14.82
CA LYS A 59 -23.00 3.90 -14.55
C LYS A 59 -22.57 3.21 -13.25
N LEU A 60 -21.28 3.20 -12.93
CA LEU A 60 -20.71 2.61 -11.72
C LEU A 60 -20.35 3.66 -10.65
N GLY A 61 -20.88 4.88 -10.76
CA GLY A 61 -20.45 6.01 -9.93
C GLY A 61 -20.64 5.76 -8.44
N ASN A 62 -21.77 5.13 -8.08
CA ASN A 62 -22.04 4.72 -6.70
C ASN A 62 -21.03 3.69 -6.18
N PHE A 63 -20.58 2.75 -7.03
CA PHE A 63 -19.57 1.77 -6.65
C PHE A 63 -18.19 2.42 -6.47
N VAL A 64 -17.82 3.34 -7.36
CA VAL A 64 -16.57 4.11 -7.23
C VAL A 64 -16.60 4.95 -5.95
N LEU A 65 -17.69 5.67 -5.69
CA LEU A 65 -17.85 6.49 -4.49
C LEU A 65 -17.78 5.63 -3.22
N ALA A 66 -18.53 4.52 -3.17
CA ALA A 66 -18.48 3.58 -2.05
C ALA A 66 -17.06 3.03 -1.83
N SER A 67 -16.31 2.77 -2.91
CA SER A 67 -14.92 2.32 -2.83
C SER A 67 -14.06 3.36 -2.14
N TYR A 68 -14.13 4.62 -2.58
CA TYR A 68 -13.35 5.69 -1.99
C TYR A 68 -13.74 5.98 -0.54
N VAL A 69 -15.03 5.87 -0.18
CA VAL A 69 -15.46 5.96 1.23
C VAL A 69 -14.81 4.87 2.06
N ALA A 70 -14.86 3.61 1.64
CA ALA A 70 -14.23 2.50 2.36
C ALA A 70 -12.71 2.68 2.50
N LEU A 71 -12.04 3.16 1.45
CA LEU A 71 -10.61 3.44 1.46
C LEU A 71 -10.26 4.59 2.43
N ILE A 72 -11.03 5.68 2.43
CA ILE A 72 -10.85 6.80 3.36
C ILE A 72 -11.04 6.35 4.80
N VAL A 73 -12.07 5.54 5.08
CA VAL A 73 -12.29 4.98 6.43
C VAL A 73 -11.06 4.19 6.88
N MET A 74 -10.48 3.36 6.02
CA MET A 74 -9.28 2.60 6.38
C MET A 74 -8.03 3.48 6.54
N PHE A 75 -7.88 4.54 5.74
CA PHE A 75 -6.85 5.55 5.96
C PHE A 75 -7.00 6.24 7.32
N VAL A 76 -8.23 6.58 7.72
CA VAL A 76 -8.51 7.13 9.05
C VAL A 76 -8.13 6.12 10.13
N ILE A 77 -8.42 4.83 9.95
CA ILE A 77 -7.98 3.78 10.87
C ILE A 77 -6.45 3.75 10.98
N HIS A 78 -5.69 3.85 9.89
CA HIS A 78 -4.22 3.95 9.98
C HIS A 78 -3.77 5.14 10.84
N LEU A 79 -4.36 6.33 10.62
CA LEU A 79 -4.03 7.52 11.40
C LEU A 79 -4.41 7.39 12.88
N LEU A 80 -5.54 6.74 13.17
CA LEU A 80 -5.96 6.43 14.54
C LEU A 80 -4.99 5.48 15.23
N LEU A 81 -4.54 4.42 14.54
CA LEU A 81 -3.55 3.50 15.10
C LEU A 81 -2.23 4.22 15.45
N ILE A 82 -1.79 5.12 14.58
CA ILE A 82 -0.60 5.96 14.82
C ILE A 82 -0.83 6.88 16.03
N ALA A 83 -1.98 7.56 16.10
CA ALA A 83 -2.33 8.41 17.23
C ALA A 83 -2.37 7.64 18.57
N LEU A 84 -2.98 6.45 18.55
CA LEU A 84 -3.06 5.56 19.72
C LEU A 84 -1.68 5.03 20.16
N SER A 85 -0.71 4.96 19.24
CA SER A 85 0.69 4.65 19.57
C SER A 85 1.47 5.82 20.21
N GLY A 86 0.82 6.97 20.43
CA GLY A 86 1.42 8.17 21.01
C GLY A 86 2.25 9.01 20.01
N LEU A 87 2.01 8.84 18.71
CA LEU A 87 2.69 9.57 17.64
C LEU A 87 1.74 10.57 16.97
N ASN A 88 2.26 11.69 16.47
CA ASN A 88 1.45 12.72 15.82
C ASN A 88 1.05 12.30 14.38
N PRO A 89 -0.23 11.96 14.10
CA PRO A 89 -0.64 11.49 12.79
C PRO A 89 -0.52 12.55 11.68
N ILE A 90 -0.57 13.84 12.03
CA ILE A 90 -0.40 14.94 11.08
C ILE A 90 1.05 14.99 10.59
N GLN A 91 2.01 14.78 11.51
CA GLN A 91 3.43 14.73 11.17
C GLN A 91 3.74 13.55 10.23
N TYR A 92 3.18 12.38 10.55
CA TYR A 92 3.23 11.23 9.66
C TYR A 92 2.72 11.57 8.26
N LEU A 93 1.51 12.13 8.16
CA LEU A 93 0.87 12.40 6.86
C LEU A 93 1.70 13.35 6.00
N LYS A 94 2.23 14.44 6.58
CA LYS A 94 3.11 15.39 5.87
C LYS A 94 4.32 14.69 5.27
N LYS A 95 4.94 13.79 6.03
CA LYS A 95 6.18 13.09 5.64
C LYS A 95 5.97 12.02 4.58
N VAL A 96 4.85 11.30 4.65
CA VAL A 96 4.57 10.21 3.70
C VAL A 96 3.80 10.66 2.46
N PHE A 97 3.27 11.88 2.44
CA PHE A 97 2.45 12.40 1.35
C PHE A 97 3.06 12.25 -0.06
N PRO A 98 4.37 12.50 -0.29
CA PRO A 98 4.98 12.30 -1.59
C PRO A 98 4.91 10.83 -2.05
N VAL A 99 5.16 9.89 -1.13
CA VAL A 99 5.10 8.45 -1.40
C VAL A 99 3.68 8.00 -1.70
N LEU A 100 2.70 8.47 -0.93
CA LEU A 100 1.29 8.14 -1.14
C LEU A 100 0.78 8.69 -2.48
N THR A 101 1.20 9.90 -2.86
CA THR A 101 0.83 10.51 -4.15
C THR A 101 1.46 9.75 -5.31
N PHE A 102 2.73 9.35 -5.19
CA PHE A 102 3.37 8.49 -6.19
C PHE A 102 2.67 7.13 -6.28
N ALA A 103 2.36 6.47 -5.17
CA ALA A 103 1.64 5.19 -5.15
C ALA A 103 0.25 5.31 -5.78
N PHE A 104 -0.49 6.37 -5.46
CA PHE A 104 -1.81 6.66 -6.01
C PHE A 104 -1.78 6.79 -7.53
N THR A 105 -0.81 7.53 -8.06
CA THR A 105 -0.73 7.81 -9.51
C THR A 105 -0.07 6.69 -10.31
N SER A 106 1.00 6.11 -9.79
CA SER A 106 1.73 5.01 -10.44
C SER A 106 0.96 3.69 -10.42
N ARG A 107 0.03 3.53 -9.46
CA ARG A 107 -0.73 2.29 -9.24
C ARG A 107 0.18 1.07 -9.07
N SER A 108 1.34 1.27 -8.45
CA SER A 108 2.31 0.21 -8.21
C SER A 108 2.92 0.29 -6.80
N SER A 109 2.49 -0.61 -5.91
CA SER A 109 3.10 -0.75 -4.58
C SER A 109 4.57 -1.17 -4.68
N ALA A 110 4.89 -2.08 -5.61
CA ALA A 110 6.26 -2.51 -5.86
C ALA A 110 7.12 -1.36 -6.42
N GLY A 111 6.58 -0.56 -7.34
CA GLY A 111 7.26 0.63 -7.86
C GLY A 111 7.46 1.72 -6.80
N ALA A 112 6.56 1.83 -5.83
CA ALA A 112 6.67 2.76 -4.71
C ALA A 112 7.57 2.22 -3.57
N MET A 113 7.99 0.95 -3.60
CA MET A 113 8.74 0.32 -2.51
C MET A 113 10.04 1.06 -2.15
N PRO A 114 10.88 1.51 -3.11
CA PRO A 114 12.10 2.25 -2.77
C PRO A 114 11.80 3.59 -2.07
N LEU A 115 10.78 4.33 -2.55
CA LEU A 115 10.33 5.59 -1.93
C LEU A 115 9.76 5.36 -0.53
N ASN A 116 9.04 4.25 -0.35
CA ASN A 116 8.49 3.82 0.92
C ASN A 116 9.60 3.52 1.94
N ILE A 117 10.62 2.74 1.55
CA ILE A 117 11.78 2.44 2.40
C ILE A 117 12.53 3.73 2.76
N GLU A 118 12.78 4.62 1.79
CA GLU A 118 13.43 5.92 2.04
C GLU A 118 12.64 6.76 3.03
N ALA A 119 11.32 6.91 2.84
CA ALA A 119 10.50 7.70 3.74
C ALA A 119 10.45 7.11 5.16
N GLN A 120 10.37 5.78 5.28
CA GLN A 120 10.42 5.13 6.58
C GLN A 120 11.75 5.38 7.31
N LYS A 121 12.88 5.23 6.62
CA LYS A 121 14.21 5.45 7.21
C LYS A 121 14.47 6.94 7.50
N GLU A 122 14.45 7.75 6.46
CA GLU A 122 14.98 9.12 6.48
C GLU A 122 13.98 10.13 7.03
N LYS A 123 12.67 9.86 6.94
CA LYS A 123 11.63 10.80 7.38
C LYS A 123 10.96 10.35 8.67
N LEU A 124 10.68 9.06 8.81
CA LEU A 124 9.98 8.53 9.98
C LEU A 124 10.91 8.04 11.09
N GLY A 125 12.23 7.94 10.86
CA GLY A 125 13.20 7.51 11.87
C GLY A 125 13.15 6.01 12.17
N ILE A 126 12.72 5.19 11.20
CA ILE A 126 12.58 3.74 11.35
C ILE A 126 13.90 3.05 11.00
N SER A 127 14.30 2.05 11.78
CA SER A 127 15.49 1.25 11.51
C SER A 127 15.42 0.56 10.14
N GLU A 128 16.58 0.44 9.47
CA GLU A 128 16.65 -0.09 8.11
C GLU A 128 16.03 -1.49 7.97
N GLY A 129 16.22 -2.35 8.98
CA GLY A 129 15.66 -3.70 9.00
C GLY A 129 14.13 -3.68 8.99
N ILE A 130 13.53 -2.88 9.87
CA ILE A 130 12.06 -2.76 9.97
C ILE A 130 11.49 -2.11 8.71
N ALA A 131 12.12 -1.04 8.21
CA ALA A 131 11.66 -0.35 7.00
C ALA A 131 11.65 -1.27 5.77
N ASN A 132 12.75 -1.99 5.53
CA ASN A 132 12.84 -2.96 4.44
C ASN A 132 11.83 -4.10 4.60
N PHE A 133 11.69 -4.64 5.81
CA PHE A 133 10.77 -5.73 6.08
C PHE A 133 9.31 -5.29 5.87
N ALA A 134 8.89 -4.21 6.50
CA ALA A 134 7.52 -3.70 6.39
C ALA A 134 7.15 -3.33 4.95
N ALA A 135 8.04 -2.64 4.21
CA ALA A 135 7.80 -2.26 2.84
C ALA A 135 7.74 -3.46 1.88
N SER A 136 8.69 -4.39 1.98
CA SER A 136 8.74 -5.57 1.09
C SER A 136 7.61 -6.55 1.37
N PHE A 137 7.33 -6.83 2.64
CA PHE A 137 6.27 -7.74 3.05
C PHE A 137 4.89 -7.15 2.74
N GLY A 138 4.72 -5.83 2.94
CA GLY A 138 3.48 -5.10 2.65
C GLY A 138 3.10 -5.04 1.17
N VAL A 139 4.03 -5.31 0.25
CA VAL A 139 3.71 -5.46 -1.18
C VAL A 139 2.94 -6.75 -1.47
N SER A 140 3.09 -7.78 -0.63
CA SER A 140 2.50 -9.11 -0.88
C SER A 140 1.46 -9.53 0.17
N ILE A 141 1.62 -9.15 1.43
CA ILE A 141 0.79 -9.57 2.57
C ILE A 141 0.21 -8.34 3.27
N GLY A 142 -1.00 -8.47 3.81
CA GLY A 142 -1.64 -7.40 4.58
C GLY A 142 -2.13 -6.23 3.72
N GLN A 143 -2.51 -6.51 2.47
CA GLN A 143 -3.00 -5.50 1.54
C GLN A 143 -4.45 -5.11 1.85
N ASN A 144 -4.64 -4.11 2.73
CA ASN A 144 -5.97 -3.64 3.14
C ASN A 144 -6.89 -3.27 1.97
N GLY A 145 -6.35 -2.60 0.94
CA GLY A 145 -7.11 -2.20 -0.24
C GLY A 145 -7.37 -3.35 -1.20
N CYS A 146 -6.32 -4.08 -1.60
CA CYS A 146 -6.41 -5.08 -2.67
C CYS A 146 -6.99 -6.41 -2.21
N ALA A 147 -6.68 -6.85 -0.99
CA ALA A 147 -7.07 -8.16 -0.47
C ALA A 147 -8.16 -8.08 0.61
N GLY A 148 -8.39 -6.90 1.21
CA GLY A 148 -9.47 -6.67 2.16
C GLY A 148 -10.70 -6.03 1.51
N ILE A 149 -10.61 -4.72 1.24
CA ILE A 149 -11.74 -3.89 0.84
C ILE A 149 -12.30 -4.30 -0.52
N TYR A 150 -11.45 -4.46 -1.54
CA TYR A 150 -11.92 -4.73 -2.90
C TYR A 150 -12.71 -6.03 -3.07
N PRO A 151 -12.21 -7.21 -2.63
CA PRO A 151 -13.00 -8.44 -2.71
C PRO A 151 -14.29 -8.37 -1.88
N ALA A 152 -14.25 -7.75 -0.68
CA ALA A 152 -15.42 -7.58 0.16
C ALA A 152 -16.50 -6.71 -0.51
N MET A 153 -16.10 -5.61 -1.11
CA MET A 153 -16.97 -4.72 -1.87
C MET A 153 -17.66 -5.43 -3.04
N LEU A 154 -16.92 -6.24 -3.80
CA LEU A 154 -17.48 -7.01 -4.91
C LEU A 154 -18.47 -8.07 -4.43
N ALA A 155 -18.16 -8.77 -3.34
CA ALA A 155 -19.06 -9.76 -2.75
C ALA A 155 -20.37 -9.11 -2.27
N MET A 156 -20.28 -7.97 -1.58
CA MET A 156 -21.44 -7.20 -1.10
C MET A 156 -22.31 -6.69 -2.27
N MET A 157 -21.68 -6.30 -3.39
CA MET A 157 -22.40 -5.83 -4.58
C MET A 157 -23.10 -6.96 -5.34
N VAL A 158 -22.51 -8.16 -5.40
CA VAL A 158 -23.05 -9.30 -6.17
C VAL A 158 -24.06 -10.12 -5.41
N ALA A 159 -23.96 -10.23 -4.09
CA ALA A 159 -24.87 -11.07 -3.30
C ALA A 159 -26.36 -10.84 -3.63
N PRO A 160 -26.87 -9.59 -3.73
CA PRO A 160 -28.27 -9.35 -4.10
C PRO A 160 -28.67 -9.91 -5.48
N THR A 161 -27.74 -9.96 -6.44
CA THR A 161 -28.05 -10.41 -7.81
C THR A 161 -28.33 -11.91 -7.89
N VAL A 162 -27.92 -12.67 -6.86
CA VAL A 162 -28.19 -14.10 -6.71
C VAL A 162 -29.18 -14.40 -5.59
N GLY A 163 -29.92 -13.38 -5.12
CA GLY A 163 -30.94 -13.53 -4.08
C GLY A 163 -30.38 -13.69 -2.66
N ILE A 164 -29.10 -13.40 -2.43
CA ILE A 164 -28.49 -13.38 -1.11
C ILE A 164 -28.61 -11.97 -0.53
N ASP A 165 -29.15 -11.85 0.68
CA ASP A 165 -29.16 -10.57 1.41
C ASP A 165 -27.78 -10.33 2.04
N PRO A 166 -27.02 -9.32 1.58
CA PRO A 166 -25.67 -9.05 2.05
C PRO A 166 -25.63 -8.50 3.49
N LEU A 167 -26.77 -8.07 4.05
CA LEU A 167 -26.85 -7.56 5.41
C LEU A 167 -27.09 -8.66 6.45
N GLN A 168 -27.31 -9.90 6.01
CA GLN A 168 -27.45 -11.03 6.93
C GLN A 168 -26.15 -11.22 7.74
N PRO A 169 -26.24 -11.33 9.08
CA PRO A 169 -25.07 -11.52 9.92
C PRO A 169 -24.21 -12.73 9.50
N GLN A 170 -24.86 -13.82 9.10
CA GLN A 170 -24.16 -15.02 8.63
C GLN A 170 -23.32 -14.74 7.38
N PHE A 171 -23.84 -13.99 6.42
CA PHE A 171 -23.11 -13.61 5.22
C PHE A 171 -21.91 -12.73 5.56
N ILE A 172 -22.11 -11.69 6.38
CA ILE A 172 -21.06 -10.77 6.81
C ILE A 172 -19.93 -11.52 7.54
N LEU A 173 -20.27 -12.38 8.51
CA LEU A 173 -19.28 -13.15 9.26
C LEU A 173 -18.50 -14.10 8.36
N THR A 174 -19.19 -14.75 7.41
CA THR A 174 -18.56 -15.64 6.43
C THR A 174 -17.63 -14.84 5.52
N LEU A 175 -18.08 -13.68 5.02
CA LEU A 175 -17.28 -12.80 4.18
C LEU A 175 -16.01 -12.34 4.90
N ILE A 176 -16.12 -11.89 6.15
CA ILE A 176 -14.97 -11.47 6.96
C ILE A 176 -13.96 -12.61 7.09
N ALA A 177 -14.42 -13.83 7.42
CA ALA A 177 -13.54 -14.99 7.56
C ALA A 177 -12.85 -15.36 6.23
N VAL A 178 -13.60 -15.39 5.13
CA VAL A 178 -13.08 -15.72 3.80
C VAL A 178 -12.07 -14.68 3.33
N VAL A 179 -12.37 -13.39 3.49
CA VAL A 179 -11.47 -12.28 3.12
C VAL A 179 -10.19 -12.33 3.96
N ALA A 180 -10.29 -12.54 5.27
CA ALA A 180 -9.13 -12.64 6.15
C ALA A 180 -8.21 -13.81 5.75
N ILE A 181 -8.77 -15.00 5.50
CA ILE A 181 -8.01 -16.18 5.08
C ILE A 181 -7.42 -15.97 3.67
N SER A 182 -8.22 -15.47 2.73
CA SER A 182 -7.80 -15.21 1.35
C SER A 182 -6.65 -14.21 1.28
N SER A 183 -6.64 -13.19 2.15
CA SER A 183 -5.57 -12.19 2.19
C SER A 183 -4.20 -12.78 2.51
N PHE A 184 -4.11 -13.92 3.20
CA PHE A 184 -2.84 -14.65 3.35
C PHE A 184 -2.51 -15.47 2.10
N GLY A 185 -3.52 -16.06 1.44
CA GLY A 185 -3.34 -16.88 0.24
C GLY A 185 -2.85 -16.10 -0.98
N VAL A 186 -3.24 -14.84 -1.14
CA VAL A 186 -2.85 -13.98 -2.29
C VAL A 186 -1.34 -13.71 -2.33
N ALA A 187 -0.67 -13.75 -1.18
CA ALA A 187 0.76 -13.49 -1.05
C ALA A 187 1.65 -14.45 -1.83
N GLY A 188 1.22 -15.70 -2.02
CA GLY A 188 2.00 -16.75 -2.67
C GLY A 188 1.85 -16.82 -4.19
N VAL A 189 0.79 -16.22 -4.75
CA VAL A 189 0.39 -16.44 -6.15
C VAL A 189 0.62 -15.21 -7.04
N GLY A 190 1.01 -14.07 -6.45
CA GLY A 190 1.28 -12.84 -7.20
C GLY A 190 0.07 -12.37 -7.99
N GLY A 191 -1.03 -12.04 -7.30
CA GLY A 191 -2.33 -11.89 -7.95
C GLY A 191 -2.98 -10.50 -7.90
N GLY A 192 -2.42 -9.53 -7.18
CA GLY A 192 -3.06 -8.23 -7.00
C GLY A 192 -4.52 -8.33 -6.53
N ALA A 193 -5.32 -7.28 -6.77
CA ALA A 193 -6.70 -7.23 -6.29
C ALA A 193 -7.67 -8.16 -7.05
N THR A 194 -7.39 -8.43 -8.33
CA THR A 194 -8.25 -9.28 -9.18
C THR A 194 -8.26 -10.72 -8.71
N PHE A 195 -7.10 -11.31 -8.43
CA PHE A 195 -7.06 -12.68 -7.92
C PHE A 195 -7.64 -12.78 -6.51
N ALA A 196 -7.43 -11.78 -5.65
CA ALA A 196 -8.08 -11.73 -4.34
C ALA A 196 -9.61 -11.77 -4.48
N ALA A 197 -10.17 -10.97 -5.40
CA ALA A 197 -11.59 -10.99 -5.73
C ALA A 197 -12.06 -12.35 -6.25
N LEU A 198 -11.33 -12.96 -7.18
CA LEU A 198 -11.71 -14.27 -7.74
C LEU A 198 -11.71 -15.36 -6.65
N ILE A 199 -10.73 -15.36 -5.76
CA ILE A 199 -10.68 -16.32 -4.64
C ILE A 199 -11.90 -16.11 -3.74
N VAL A 200 -12.13 -14.88 -3.26
CA VAL A 200 -13.24 -14.60 -2.32
C VAL A 200 -14.60 -14.92 -2.96
N LEU A 201 -14.86 -14.44 -4.17
CA LEU A 201 -16.13 -14.69 -4.86
C LEU A 201 -16.35 -16.19 -5.12
N SER A 202 -15.31 -16.91 -5.56
CA SER A 202 -15.38 -18.36 -5.78
C SER A 202 -15.64 -19.13 -4.48
N THR A 203 -14.92 -18.80 -3.40
CA THR A 203 -15.11 -19.41 -2.08
C THR A 203 -16.50 -19.15 -1.52
N MET A 204 -17.09 -18.00 -1.80
CA MET A 204 -18.46 -17.66 -1.41
C MET A 204 -19.53 -18.15 -2.38
N ASN A 205 -19.14 -18.89 -3.43
CA ASN A 205 -20.04 -19.35 -4.49
C ASN A 205 -20.82 -18.20 -5.17
N LEU A 206 -20.18 -17.04 -5.31
CA LEU A 206 -20.72 -15.85 -5.98
C LEU A 206 -20.23 -15.76 -7.44
N PRO A 207 -21.03 -15.21 -8.36
CA PRO A 207 -20.64 -15.00 -9.75
C PRO A 207 -19.36 -14.18 -9.91
N ILE A 208 -18.32 -14.81 -10.48
CA ILE A 208 -17.03 -14.13 -10.77
C ILE A 208 -17.09 -13.21 -12.00
N GLY A 209 -18.12 -13.35 -12.84
CA GLY A 209 -18.30 -12.53 -14.05
C GLY A 209 -18.41 -11.02 -13.76
N ILE A 210 -18.76 -10.64 -12.53
CA ILE A 210 -18.79 -9.23 -12.11
C ILE A 210 -17.42 -8.56 -12.23
N VAL A 211 -16.33 -9.31 -12.06
CA VAL A 211 -14.97 -8.79 -12.12
C VAL A 211 -14.70 -8.18 -13.50
N ALA A 212 -15.27 -8.77 -14.56
CA ALA A 212 -15.19 -8.25 -15.92
C ALA A 212 -16.02 -6.96 -16.11
N LEU A 213 -17.12 -6.79 -15.37
CA LEU A 213 -17.94 -5.56 -15.44
C LEU A 213 -17.25 -4.35 -14.81
N VAL A 214 -16.49 -4.58 -13.74
CA VAL A 214 -15.79 -3.53 -12.98
C VAL A 214 -14.46 -3.12 -13.64
N ILE A 215 -14.00 -3.84 -14.66
CA ILE A 215 -12.73 -3.59 -15.36
C ILE A 215 -12.62 -2.15 -15.91
N SER A 216 -13.75 -1.54 -16.26
CA SER A 216 -13.84 -0.20 -16.85
C SER A 216 -13.53 0.92 -15.84
N VAL A 217 -13.85 0.72 -14.57
CA VAL A 217 -13.60 1.69 -13.48
C VAL A 217 -12.43 1.27 -12.58
N GLU A 218 -11.89 0.08 -12.82
CA GLU A 218 -10.74 -0.49 -12.11
C GLU A 218 -9.60 0.55 -12.00
N PRO A 219 -9.14 1.19 -13.09
CA PRO A 219 -7.99 2.09 -13.02
C PRO A 219 -8.15 3.20 -11.99
N LEU A 220 -9.37 3.66 -11.73
CA LEU A 220 -9.66 4.72 -10.75
C LEU A 220 -9.64 4.21 -9.32
N ILE A 221 -10.16 3.00 -9.08
CA ILE A 221 -10.23 2.40 -7.75
C ILE A 221 -8.83 1.92 -7.33
N ASP A 222 -8.05 1.42 -8.28
CA ASP A 222 -6.70 0.93 -8.06
C ASP A 222 -5.74 1.98 -7.52
N MET A 223 -5.92 3.24 -7.93
CA MET A 223 -5.17 4.38 -7.39
C MET A 223 -5.29 4.46 -5.87
N GLY A 224 -6.53 4.49 -5.36
CA GLY A 224 -6.80 4.59 -3.93
C GLY A 224 -6.34 3.34 -3.16
N ARG A 225 -6.59 2.14 -3.69
CA ARG A 225 -6.16 0.88 -3.04
C ARG A 225 -4.65 0.77 -2.94
N THR A 226 -3.93 1.14 -4.01
CA THR A 226 -2.46 1.11 -4.02
C THR A 226 -1.90 2.05 -2.96
N ALA A 227 -2.38 3.30 -2.93
CA ALA A 227 -1.96 4.25 -1.91
C ALA A 227 -2.26 3.74 -0.49
N LEU A 228 -3.43 3.14 -0.27
CA LEU A 228 -3.81 2.58 1.02
C LEU A 228 -2.91 1.42 1.45
N ASN A 229 -2.55 0.51 0.53
CA ASN A 229 -1.64 -0.60 0.86
C ASN A 229 -0.25 -0.08 1.24
N VAL A 230 0.27 0.89 0.49
CA VAL A 230 1.55 1.53 0.80
C VAL A 230 1.49 2.24 2.17
N SER A 231 0.40 2.95 2.47
CA SER A 231 0.15 3.53 3.79
C SER A 231 0.12 2.47 4.91
N GLY A 232 -0.54 1.34 4.67
CA GLY A 232 -0.61 0.23 5.62
C GLY A 232 0.78 -0.32 5.95
N SER A 233 1.64 -0.49 4.95
CA SER A 233 3.02 -0.95 5.16
C SER A 233 3.86 0.03 6.00
N MET A 234 3.75 1.34 5.73
CA MET A 234 4.44 2.37 6.53
C MET A 234 3.90 2.45 7.95
N THR A 235 2.57 2.30 8.12
CA THR A 235 1.93 2.27 9.43
C THR A 235 2.41 1.09 10.26
N ALA A 236 2.49 -0.10 9.65
CA ALA A 236 3.02 -1.30 10.29
C ALA A 236 4.48 -1.13 10.70
N GLY A 237 5.33 -0.58 9.83
CA GLY A 237 6.74 -0.30 10.14
C GLY A 237 6.90 0.69 11.29
N LEU A 238 6.15 1.80 11.26
CA LEU A 238 6.21 2.86 12.27
C LEU A 238 5.77 2.35 13.66
N ILE A 239 4.62 1.67 13.73
CA ILE A 239 4.09 1.16 15.00
C ILE A 239 5.00 0.05 15.55
N SER A 240 5.50 -0.85 14.69
CA SER A 240 6.44 -1.89 15.10
C SER A 240 7.73 -1.30 15.65
N SER A 241 8.30 -0.30 14.96
CA SER A 241 9.50 0.40 15.42
C SER A 241 9.29 1.10 16.76
N LYS A 242 8.13 1.74 16.95
CA LYS A 242 7.76 2.36 18.24
C LYS A 242 7.67 1.33 19.37
N TRP A 243 7.01 0.20 19.12
CA TRP A 243 6.81 -0.84 20.14
C TRP A 243 8.10 -1.61 20.48
N LEU A 244 9.01 -1.74 19.52
CA LEU A 244 10.34 -2.34 19.74
C LEU A 244 11.34 -1.35 20.37
N GLY A 245 10.98 -0.07 20.52
CA GLY A 245 11.88 0.96 21.04
C GLY A 245 13.01 1.34 20.09
N GLU A 246 12.89 1.01 18.79
CA GLU A 246 13.89 1.31 17.75
C GLU A 246 13.58 2.59 16.98
N LEU A 247 12.47 3.27 17.28
CA LEU A 247 12.07 4.49 16.61
C LEU A 247 12.92 5.68 17.06
N ASP A 248 13.61 6.31 16.12
CA ASP A 248 14.18 7.63 16.32
C ASP A 248 13.08 8.69 16.34
N GLN A 249 12.67 9.07 17.55
CA GLN A 249 11.62 10.05 17.77
C GLN A 249 12.04 11.47 17.41
N ASP A 250 13.34 11.79 17.44
CA ASP A 250 13.81 13.12 17.07
C ASP A 250 13.63 13.32 15.57
N THR A 251 14.08 12.34 14.77
CA THR A 251 13.81 12.32 13.33
C THR A 251 12.31 12.39 13.05
N TYR A 252 11.48 11.60 13.74
CA TYR A 252 10.02 11.64 13.53
C TYR A 252 9.40 13.01 13.85
N ASN A 253 9.78 13.64 14.95
CA ASN A 253 9.22 14.92 15.40
C ASN A 253 9.78 16.14 14.65
N GLN A 254 10.89 15.99 13.92
CA GLN A 254 11.49 17.06 13.16
C GLN A 254 10.58 17.51 12.00
N ASP A 255 10.42 18.83 11.85
CA ASP A 255 9.64 19.45 10.77
C ASP A 255 10.49 19.59 9.50
N ASP A 256 10.15 18.83 8.46
CA ASP A 256 10.85 18.81 7.16
C ASP A 256 10.72 20.13 6.36
N THR A 257 9.87 21.06 6.80
CA THR A 257 9.72 22.39 6.17
C THR A 257 10.97 23.26 6.28
N LYS A 258 11.90 22.94 7.20
CA LYS A 258 13.16 23.69 7.35
C LYS A 258 14.31 23.18 6.46
N THR A 259 14.19 21.99 5.88
CA THR A 259 15.28 21.36 5.12
C THR A 259 15.32 21.79 3.65
N GLY A 260 14.29 22.48 3.16
CA GLY A 260 14.26 23.07 1.81
C GLY A 260 15.14 24.31 1.64
N GLU A 261 15.58 24.95 2.73
CA GLU A 261 16.43 26.15 2.70
C GLU A 261 17.93 25.86 2.66
N ILE A 262 18.37 24.61 2.89
CA ILE A 262 19.80 24.23 2.98
C ILE A 262 20.31 23.54 1.70
N ALA A 263 19.46 23.39 0.68
CA ALA A 263 19.79 22.74 -0.58
C ALA A 263 19.54 23.63 -1.81
N SER A 264 19.72 24.95 -1.66
CA SER A 264 19.91 25.91 -2.75
C SER A 264 21.39 26.17 -3.00
#